data_AF-A0A2V6RVH7-F1
#
_entry.id   AF-A0A2V6RVH7-F1
#
_cell.length_a   1.000
_cell.length_b   1.000
_cell.length_c   1.000
_cell.angle_alpha   90.00
_cell.angle_beta   90.00
_cell.angle_gamma   90.00
#
_symmetry.space_group_name_H-M   'P 1'
#
loop_
_entity.id
_entity.type
_entity.pdbx_description
1 polymer ?
#
loop_
_entity_poly.entity_id
_entity_poly.type
_entity_poly.pdbx_seq_one_letter_code
_entity_poly.pdbx_strand_id
1 'polypeptide(L)'
;MNCRNVIPQLRAWHERYASLGLTVVGVHSPEFFWEKPHAKVVDATKRLGVRYPVVQDNDFAIWTRFGVRAWPTLLLVDRKGVVRYRHIGEGDYAETEAVIRRLLVEGGS
;
A
#
# COMPACT_ATOMS: atom_id res chain seq x y z
N MET A 1 6.01 -12.74 -6.24
CA MET A 1 6.41 -13.27 -4.90
C MET A 1 6.75 -12.14 -3.91
N ASN A 2 7.52 -11.12 -4.32
CA ASN A 2 8.03 -10.03 -3.46
C ASN A 2 6.97 -9.22 -2.70
N CYS A 3 5.73 -9.10 -3.20
CA CYS A 3 4.65 -8.39 -2.50
C CYS A 3 4.35 -8.96 -1.11
N ARG A 4 4.54 -10.26 -0.89
CA ARG A 4 4.25 -10.90 0.40
C ARG A 4 5.20 -10.44 1.51
N ASN A 5 6.43 -10.08 1.17
CA ASN A 5 7.46 -9.69 2.13
C ASN A 5 7.26 -8.28 2.68
N VAL A 6 6.58 -7.41 1.92
CA VAL A 6 6.28 -6.03 2.34
C VAL A 6 5.06 -5.95 3.27
N ILE A 7 4.15 -6.93 3.21
CA ILE A 7 2.89 -6.92 3.99
C ILE A 7 3.10 -6.84 5.51
N PRO A 8 4.03 -7.60 6.14
CA PRO A 8 4.30 -7.44 7.57
C PRO A 8 4.63 -6.00 7.96
N GLN A 9 5.43 -5.30 7.15
CA GLN A 9 5.78 -3.90 7.41
C GLN A 9 4.57 -2.98 7.24
N LEU A 10 3.77 -3.14 6.18
CA LEU A 10 2.54 -2.37 5.99
C LEU A 10 1.55 -2.55 7.15
N ARG A 11 1.44 -3.77 7.67
CA ARG A 11 0.62 -4.06 8.86
C ARG A 11 1.15 -3.31 10.08
N ALA A 12 2.46 -3.36 10.33
CA ALA A 12 3.08 -2.66 11.44
C ALA A 12 2.86 -1.14 11.37
N TRP A 13 3.00 -0.53 10.19
CA TRP A 13 2.71 0.89 10.00
C TRP A 13 1.25 1.22 10.17
N HIS A 14 0.34 0.41 9.63
CA HIS A 14 -1.09 0.59 9.81
C HIS A 14 -1.47 0.57 11.29
N GLU A 15 -1.03 -0.45 12.04
CA GLU A 15 -1.31 -0.57 13.47
C GLU A 15 -0.69 0.60 14.27
N ARG A 16 0.54 1.02 13.94
CA ARG A 16 1.26 2.08 14.66
C ARG A 16 0.71 3.49 14.40
N TYR A 17 0.26 3.77 13.18
CA TYR A 17 0.00 5.14 12.73
C TYR A 17 -1.46 5.42 12.35
N ALA A 18 -2.35 4.43 12.32
CA ALA A 18 -3.74 4.65 11.97
C ALA A 18 -4.43 5.71 12.85
N SER A 19 -4.23 5.65 14.16
CA SER A 19 -4.77 6.63 15.11
C SER A 19 -4.14 8.02 14.99
N LEU A 20 -2.97 8.12 14.35
CA LEU A 20 -2.28 9.39 14.11
C LEU A 20 -2.62 10.01 12.74
N GLY A 21 -3.47 9.33 11.95
CA GLY A 21 -3.96 9.82 10.66
C GLY A 21 -3.38 9.11 9.43
N LEU A 22 -2.57 8.05 9.59
CA LEU A 22 -2.14 7.25 8.44
C LEU A 22 -3.26 6.34 7.96
N THR A 23 -3.65 6.46 6.70
CA THR A 23 -4.50 5.46 6.04
C THR A 23 -3.66 4.63 5.09
N VAL A 24 -3.63 3.32 5.31
CA VAL A 24 -3.02 2.35 4.38
C VAL A 24 -4.14 1.79 3.50
N VAL A 25 -3.94 1.74 2.19
CA VAL A 25 -4.84 1.09 1.25
C VAL A 25 -4.02 0.16 0.37
N GLY A 26 -4.34 -1.13 0.38
CA GLY A 26 -3.75 -2.09 -0.54
C GLY A 26 -4.44 -2.01 -1.89
N VAL A 27 -3.71 -1.76 -2.97
CA VAL A 27 -4.23 -1.84 -4.34
C VAL A 27 -3.78 -3.16 -4.95
N HIS A 28 -4.70 -4.13 -5.04
CA HIS A 28 -4.45 -5.42 -5.66
C HIS A 28 -4.67 -5.34 -7.17
N SER A 29 -3.61 -4.99 -7.90
CA SER A 29 -3.54 -5.14 -9.36
C SER A 29 -2.94 -6.53 -9.65
N PRO A 30 -3.69 -7.46 -10.25
CA PRO A 30 -3.29 -8.87 -10.39
C PRO A 30 -2.17 -9.03 -11.42
N GLU A 31 -1.10 -9.76 -11.08
CA GLU A 31 -0.02 -10.10 -12.01
C GLU A 31 -0.51 -11.17 -13.00
N PHE A 32 -1.38 -12.07 -12.53
CA PHE A 32 -1.92 -13.17 -13.31
C PHE A 32 -3.45 -13.24 -13.30
N PHE A 33 -4.06 -13.75 -14.38
CA PHE A 33 -5.52 -13.82 -14.51
C PHE A 33 -6.18 -14.62 -13.39
N TRP A 34 -5.50 -15.63 -12.84
CA TRP A 34 -6.04 -16.46 -11.75
C TRP A 34 -6.05 -15.77 -10.38
N GLU A 35 -5.51 -14.56 -10.26
CA GLU A 35 -5.54 -13.71 -9.06
C GLU A 35 -6.73 -12.73 -9.06
N LYS A 36 -7.45 -12.62 -10.18
CA LYS A 36 -8.66 -11.81 -10.34
C LYS A 36 -9.88 -12.27 -9.54
N PRO A 37 -10.10 -13.56 -9.23
CA PRO A 37 -11.29 -13.95 -8.49
C PRO A 37 -11.33 -13.32 -7.10
N HIS A 38 -12.41 -12.59 -6.79
CA HIS A 38 -12.58 -11.86 -5.52
C HIS A 38 -12.38 -12.75 -4.29
N ALA A 39 -12.93 -13.97 -4.31
CA ALA A 39 -12.78 -14.93 -3.23
C ALA A 39 -11.31 -15.25 -2.90
N LYS A 40 -10.43 -15.30 -3.90
CA LYS A 40 -8.99 -15.54 -3.70
C LYS A 40 -8.30 -14.34 -3.06
N VAL A 41 -8.69 -13.12 -3.43
CA VAL A 41 -8.17 -11.89 -2.83
C VAL A 41 -8.58 -11.83 -1.36
N VAL A 42 -9.86 -12.09 -1.05
CA VAL A 42 -10.38 -12.14 0.33
C VAL A 42 -9.70 -13.22 1.17
N ASP A 43 -9.49 -14.41 0.61
CA ASP A 43 -8.76 -15.47 1.30
C ASP A 43 -7.31 -15.09 1.58
N ALA A 44 -6.64 -14.45 0.62
CA ALA A 44 -5.28 -13.97 0.79
C ALA A 44 -5.17 -12.88 1.87
N THR A 45 -6.09 -11.91 1.93
CA THR A 45 -6.07 -10.86 2.97
C THR A 45 -6.22 -11.47 4.36
N LYS A 46 -7.12 -12.44 4.53
CA LYS A 46 -7.29 -13.18 5.79
C LYS A 46 -6.03 -13.94 6.17
N ARG A 47 -5.48 -14.76 5.27
CA ARG A 47 -4.27 -15.56 5.51
C ARG A 47 -3.05 -14.71 5.86
N LEU A 48 -2.93 -13.53 5.27
CA LEU A 48 -1.77 -12.64 5.46
C LEU A 48 -1.97 -11.65 6.62
N GLY A 49 -3.13 -11.65 7.27
CA GLY A 49 -3.45 -10.77 8.39
C GLY A 49 -3.61 -9.30 7.98
N VAL A 50 -4.05 -9.04 6.74
CA VAL A 50 -4.28 -7.70 6.22
C VAL A 50 -5.59 -7.16 6.80
N ARG A 51 -5.49 -6.11 7.63
CA ARG A 51 -6.65 -5.44 8.25
C ARG A 51 -6.98 -4.08 7.64
N TYR A 52 -6.05 -3.49 6.91
CA TYR A 52 -6.30 -2.26 6.18
C TYR A 52 -7.16 -2.52 4.93
N PRO A 53 -7.91 -1.52 4.44
CA PRO A 53 -8.72 -1.65 3.23
C PRO A 53 -7.91 -2.13 2.02
N VAL A 54 -8.52 -2.99 1.21
CA VAL A 54 -7.94 -3.47 -0.06
C VAL A 54 -8.91 -3.19 -1.20
N VAL A 55 -8.42 -2.50 -2.22
CA VAL A 55 -9.12 -2.27 -3.48
C VAL A 55 -8.62 -3.28 -4.50
N GLN A 56 -9.53 -3.91 -5.21
CA GLN A 56 -9.20 -4.83 -6.29
C GLN A 56 -9.20 -4.09 -7.63
N ASP A 57 -8.03 -3.94 -8.24
CA ASP A 57 -7.78 -3.15 -9.46
C ASP A 57 -7.54 -4.08 -10.65
N ASN A 58 -8.54 -4.92 -10.95
CA ASN A 58 -8.46 -5.97 -11.99
C ASN A 58 -8.19 -5.45 -13.41
N ASP A 59 -8.54 -4.18 -13.66
CA ASP A 59 -8.44 -3.51 -14.96
C ASP A 59 -7.28 -2.50 -15.00
N PHE A 60 -6.41 -2.50 -13.99
CA PHE A 60 -5.24 -1.62 -13.90
C PHE A 60 -5.56 -0.12 -13.98
N ALA A 61 -6.77 0.30 -13.59
CA ALA A 61 -7.21 1.69 -13.67
C ALA A 61 -6.41 2.56 -12.68
N ILE A 62 -6.25 2.10 -11.43
CA ILE A 62 -5.47 2.81 -10.42
C ILE A 62 -3.98 2.71 -10.74
N TRP A 63 -3.51 1.51 -11.09
CA TRP A 63 -2.14 1.26 -11.53
C TRP A 63 -1.68 2.23 -12.62
N THR A 64 -2.49 2.37 -13.69
CA THR A 64 -2.20 3.25 -14.82
C THR A 64 -2.28 4.72 -14.43
N ARG A 65 -3.31 5.12 -13.66
CA ARG A 65 -3.49 6.52 -13.24
C ARG A 65 -2.33 7.03 -12.40
N PHE A 66 -1.75 6.18 -11.55
CA PHE A 66 -0.59 6.53 -10.75
C PHE A 66 0.73 6.23 -11.47
N GLY A 67 0.72 5.76 -12.71
CA GLY A 67 1.93 5.45 -13.48
C GLY A 67 2.82 4.43 -12.78
N VAL A 68 2.22 3.43 -12.12
CA VAL A 68 2.92 2.30 -11.52
C VAL A 68 3.41 1.37 -12.63
N ARG A 69 4.59 0.75 -12.46
CA ARG A 69 5.22 -0.09 -13.49
C ARG A 69 5.85 -1.38 -12.97
N ALA A 70 5.87 -1.58 -11.65
CA ALA A 70 6.50 -2.73 -11.03
C ALA A 70 5.83 -3.06 -9.70
N TRP A 71 5.78 -4.35 -9.38
CA TRP A 71 5.34 -4.84 -8.09
C TRP A 71 6.54 -5.15 -7.18
N PRO A 72 6.46 -4.87 -5.86
CA PRO A 72 5.54 -3.93 -5.23
C PRO A 72 5.95 -2.48 -5.53
N THR A 73 5.00 -1.55 -5.51
CA THR A 73 5.25 -0.11 -5.50
C THR A 73 4.48 0.50 -4.33
N LEU A 74 5.16 1.30 -3.51
CA LEU A 74 4.55 2.11 -2.46
C LEU A 74 4.48 3.57 -2.90
N LEU A 75 3.35 4.21 -2.62
CA LEU A 75 3.14 5.63 -2.84
C LEU A 75 2.68 6.25 -1.52
N LEU A 76 3.31 7.35 -1.11
CA LEU A 76 2.81 8.15 0.01
C LEU A 76 2.13 9.41 -0.53
N VAL A 77 0.89 9.59 -0.14
CA VAL A 77 0.02 10.69 -0.57
C VAL A 77 -0.28 11.54 0.64
N ASP A 78 -0.11 12.86 0.53
CA ASP A 78 -0.43 13.78 1.63
C ASP A 78 -1.93 14.12 1.69
N ARG A 79 -2.33 14.89 2.71
CA ARG A 79 -3.73 15.28 2.93
C ARG A 79 -4.33 16.12 1.79
N LYS A 80 -3.52 16.69 0.90
CA LYS A 80 -3.96 17.43 -0.28
C LYS A 80 -4.11 16.52 -1.51
N GLY A 81 -3.88 15.22 -1.36
CA GLY A 81 -3.95 14.25 -2.45
C GLY A 81 -2.71 14.25 -3.34
N VAL A 82 -1.60 14.88 -2.91
CA VAL A 82 -0.37 14.96 -3.71
C VAL A 82 0.54 13.79 -3.37
N VAL A 83 1.10 13.13 -4.38
CA VAL A 83 2.12 12.09 -4.18
C VAL A 83 3.42 12.76 -3.75
N ARG A 84 3.92 12.39 -2.58
CA ARG A 84 5.12 12.97 -1.95
C ARG A 84 6.32 12.03 -1.91
N TYR A 85 6.09 10.74 -2.15
CA TYR A 85 7.13 9.72 -2.18
C TYR A 85 6.66 8.50 -2.98
N ARG A 86 7.63 7.84 -3.62
CA ARG A 86 7.45 6.61 -4.38
C ARG A 86 8.63 5.69 -4.10
N HIS A 87 8.33 4.44 -3.74
CA HIS A 87 9.31 3.38 -3.59
C HIS A 87 8.91 2.19 -4.47
N ILE A 88 9.87 1.61 -5.18
CA ILE A 88 9.66 0.46 -6.05
C ILE A 88 10.53 -0.68 -5.52
N GLY A 89 9.92 -1.84 -5.33
CA GLY A 89 10.59 -3.02 -4.80
C GLY A 89 10.38 -3.22 -3.30
N GLU A 90 11.09 -4.21 -2.78
CA GLU A 90 11.11 -4.54 -1.35
C GLU A 90 12.25 -3.80 -0.67
N GLY A 91 12.02 -3.30 0.56
CA GLY A 91 13.04 -2.70 1.40
C GLY A 91 12.79 -1.22 1.68
N ASP A 92 13.87 -0.52 1.99
CA ASP A 92 13.88 0.92 2.29
C ASP A 92 12.82 1.38 3.32
N TYR A 93 12.54 0.49 4.28
CA TYR A 93 11.48 0.69 5.25
C TYR A 93 11.77 1.86 6.19
N ALA A 94 13.03 2.09 6.54
CA ALA A 94 13.42 3.21 7.41
C ALA A 94 13.16 4.56 6.73
N GLU A 95 13.54 4.70 5.46
CA GLU A 95 13.29 5.92 4.70
C GLU A 95 11.79 6.14 4.47
N THR A 96 11.06 5.09 4.06
CA THR A 96 9.61 5.14 3.87
C THR A 96 8.91 5.57 5.17
N GLU A 97 9.30 5.00 6.32
CA GLU A 97 8.73 5.35 7.62
C GLU A 97 9.07 6.79 8.04
N ALA A 98 10.27 7.28 7.75
CA ALA A 98 10.65 8.66 8.00
C ALA A 98 9.75 9.64 7.23
N VAL A 99 9.44 9.34 5.96
CA VAL A 99 8.51 10.15 5.17
C VAL A 99 7.08 10.08 5.72
N ILE A 100 6.60 8.88 6.12
CA ILE A 100 5.30 8.74 6.80
C ILE A 100 5.22 9.68 8.00
N ARG A 101 6.21 9.63 8.90
CA ARG A 101 6.24 10.48 10.11
C ARG A 101 6.24 11.96 9.75
N ARG A 102 7.01 12.37 8.74
CA ARG A 102 7.03 13.76 8.26
C ARG A 102 5.65 14.22 7.80
N LEU A 103 4.99 13.43 6.95
CA LEU A 103 3.67 13.78 6.41
C LEU A 103 2.55 13.79 7.46
N LEU A 104 2.67 12.95 8.49
CA LEU A 104 1.73 12.97 9.63
C LEU A 104 1.79 14.30 10.37
N VAL A 105 3.00 14.84 10.61
CA VAL A 105 3.22 16.14 11.26
C VAL A 105 2.76 17.31 10.38
N GLU A 106 3.14 17.31 9.08
CA GLU A 106 2.81 18.41 8.13
C GLU A 106 1.30 18.70 8.05
N GLY A 107 0.44 17.70 8.21
CA GLY A 107 -1.01 17.89 8.15
C GLY A 107 -1.73 17.89 9.51
N GLY A 108 -0.99 17.97 10.62
CA GLY A 108 -1.52 18.31 11.94
C GLY A 108 -1.37 19.80 12.29
N SER A 109 -0.93 20.62 11.33
CA SER A 109 -0.73 22.08 11.46
C SER A 109 -1.91 22.85 10.87
#